data_AF-A0A7V3J980-F1
#
_entry.id   AF-A0A7V3J980-F1
#
_cell.length_a   1.000
_cell.length_b   1.000
_cell.length_c   1.000
_cell.angle_alpha   90.00
_cell.angle_beta   90.00
_cell.angle_gamma   90.00
#
_symmetry.space_group_name_H-M   'P 1'
#
loop_
_entity.id
_entity.type
_entity.pdbx_description
1 polymer ?
#
loop_
_entity_poly.entity_id
_entity_poly.type
_entity_poly.pdbx_seq_one_letter_code
_entity_poly.pdbx_strand_id
1 'polypeptide(L)'
;MANGKELERIIATDCGSTTTKAILIEKKEEGYRLITRGEAPTTVEAPYEDVTRGVLNAFREVEELTGITILDGETIIKPKKDEKTGVDIYVSTSSAGGGLQMLVCGVVKSMTAESAARAALGAGAIVMEVIASNDGRMPHERVELIRRLRPDMILLAGGVD
;
A
#
# COMPACT_ATOMS: atom_id res chain seq x y z
N MET A 1 16.33 -1.42 23.88
CA MET A 1 15.19 -2.09 23.22
C MET A 1 13.92 -1.45 23.77
N ALA A 2 13.09 -0.85 22.92
CA ALA A 2 11.87 -0.20 23.39
C ALA A 2 10.98 -1.24 24.08
N ASN A 3 10.52 -0.94 25.30
CA ASN A 3 9.55 -1.75 26.04
C ASN A 3 8.35 -2.02 25.12
N GLY A 4 8.21 -3.25 24.64
CA GLY A 4 7.16 -3.67 23.72
C GLY A 4 5.82 -3.65 24.44
N LYS A 5 5.14 -2.50 24.41
CA LYS A 5 3.76 -2.38 24.89
C LYS A 5 2.91 -3.32 24.05
N GLU A 6 2.19 -4.21 24.71
CA GLU A 6 1.36 -5.19 24.04
C GLU A 6 0.20 -4.46 23.32
N LEU A 7 -0.01 -4.77 22.03
CA LEU A 7 -1.04 -4.10 21.23
C LEU A 7 -2.40 -4.68 21.62
N GLU A 8 -3.32 -3.84 22.08
CA GLU A 8 -4.66 -4.27 22.46
C GLU A 8 -5.67 -3.99 21.34
N ARG A 9 -5.52 -2.87 20.63
CA ARG A 9 -6.44 -2.45 19.58
C ARG A 9 -5.71 -2.05 18.31
N ILE A 10 -6.01 -2.77 17.24
CA ILE A 10 -5.44 -2.59 15.90
C ILE A 10 -6.58 -2.19 14.97
N ILE A 11 -6.39 -1.14 14.20
CA ILE A 11 -7.25 -0.86 13.04
C ILE A 11 -6.45 -1.16 11.77
N ALA A 12 -7.01 -1.98 10.89
CA ALA A 12 -6.42 -2.27 9.59
C ALA A 12 -7.31 -1.72 8.48
N THR A 13 -6.73 -1.34 7.35
CA THR A 13 -7.51 -1.05 6.14
C THR A 13 -7.05 -1.88 4.97
N ASP A 14 -8.00 -2.30 4.16
CA ASP A 14 -7.75 -2.85 2.83
C ASP A 14 -8.47 -1.98 1.80
N CYS A 15 -7.68 -1.23 1.02
CA CYS A 15 -8.17 -0.33 -0.02
C CYS A 15 -8.20 -1.08 -1.36
N GLY A 16 -9.34 -1.70 -1.69
CA GLY A 16 -9.57 -2.31 -2.99
C GLY A 16 -9.95 -1.30 -4.07
N SER A 17 -10.02 -1.71 -5.34
CA SER A 17 -10.40 -0.83 -6.46
C SER A 17 -11.81 -0.23 -6.31
N THR A 18 -12.76 -0.98 -5.76
CA THR A 18 -14.15 -0.54 -5.59
C THR A 18 -14.49 -0.16 -4.16
N THR A 19 -13.95 -0.89 -3.18
CA THR A 19 -14.36 -0.75 -1.77
C THR A 19 -13.15 -0.72 -0.86
N THR A 20 -13.14 0.23 0.06
CA THR A 20 -12.21 0.32 1.17
C THR A 20 -12.86 -0.28 2.41
N LYS A 21 -12.12 -1.15 3.10
CA LYS A 21 -12.62 -1.89 4.27
C LYS A 21 -11.74 -1.54 5.47
N ALA A 22 -12.34 -1.08 6.55
CA ALA A 22 -11.69 -0.90 7.84
C ALA A 22 -12.01 -2.08 8.75
N ILE A 23 -11.00 -2.69 9.35
CA ILE A 23 -11.14 -3.90 10.18
C ILE A 23 -10.61 -3.58 11.57
N LEU A 24 -11.50 -3.61 12.56
CA LEU A 24 -11.13 -3.46 13.97
C LEU A 24 -10.77 -4.82 14.55
N ILE A 25 -9.56 -4.93 15.08
CA ILE A 25 -9.03 -6.14 15.71
C ILE A 25 -8.67 -5.78 17.15
N GLU A 26 -9.15 -6.57 18.11
CA GLU A 26 -8.78 -6.40 19.51
C GLU A 26 -8.24 -7.69 20.11
N LYS A 27 -7.33 -7.54 21.07
CA LYS A 27 -6.87 -8.65 21.91
C LYS A 27 -7.95 -9.00 22.93
N LYS A 28 -8.40 -10.26 22.93
CA LYS A 28 -9.27 -10.88 23.94
C LYS A 28 -8.48 -11.94 24.71
N GLU A 29 -9.10 -12.59 25.70
CA GLU A 29 -8.45 -13.64 26.52
C GLU A 29 -7.86 -14.76 25.66
N GLU A 30 -8.57 -15.18 24.60
CA GLU A 30 -8.14 -16.24 23.67
C GLU A 30 -7.19 -15.77 22.55
N GLY A 31 -6.84 -14.48 22.52
CA GLY A 31 -6.00 -13.87 21.48
C GLY A 31 -6.71 -12.78 20.66
N TYR A 32 -6.11 -12.41 19.53
CA TYR A 32 -6.66 -11.36 18.66
C TYR A 32 -7.92 -11.83 17.92
N ARG A 33 -8.97 -11.01 17.96
CA ARG A 33 -10.24 -11.26 17.28
C ARG A 33 -10.61 -10.07 16.41
N LEU A 34 -11.11 -10.35 15.21
CA LEU A 34 -11.83 -9.36 14.41
C LEU A 34 -13.13 -9.04 15.15
N ILE A 35 -13.31 -7.76 15.50
CA ILE A 35 -14.46 -7.27 16.26
C ILE A 35 -15.56 -6.81 15.31
N THR A 36 -15.21 -5.96 14.36
CA THR A 36 -16.13 -5.51 13.32
C THR A 36 -15.38 -5.09 12.07
N ARG A 37 -16.13 -4.83 11.00
CA ARG A 37 -15.65 -4.25 9.76
C ARG A 37 -16.59 -3.14 9.30
N GLY A 38 -16.01 -1.99 8.97
CA GLY A 38 -16.66 -0.91 8.23
C GLY A 38 -16.19 -0.90 6.79
N GLU A 39 -17.00 -0.35 5.89
CA GLU A 39 -16.81 -0.32 4.45
C GLU A 39 -17.24 1.01 3.85
N ALA A 40 -16.45 1.52 2.91
CA ALA A 40 -16.83 2.69 2.13
C ALA A 40 -16.42 2.51 0.67
N PRO A 41 -17.09 3.20 -0.27
CA PRO A 41 -16.58 3.31 -1.63
C PRO A 41 -15.13 3.81 -1.63
N THR A 42 -14.28 3.16 -2.42
CA THR A 42 -12.92 3.64 -2.67
C THR A 42 -12.96 4.94 -3.47
N THR A 43 -12.06 5.86 -3.17
CA THR A 43 -12.08 7.26 -3.65
C THR A 43 -10.82 7.64 -4.43
N VAL A 44 -10.16 6.66 -5.05
CA VAL A 44 -8.96 6.84 -5.90
C VAL A 44 -9.26 7.45 -7.27
N GLU A 45 -10.51 7.37 -7.73
CA GLU A 45 -10.93 7.95 -9.00
C GLU A 45 -11.53 9.34 -8.82
N ALA A 46 -11.68 10.06 -9.94
CA ALA A 46 -12.41 11.32 -9.98
C ALA A 46 -13.86 11.12 -9.45
N PRO A 47 -14.44 12.11 -8.74
CA PRO A 47 -13.94 13.48 -8.54
C PRO A 47 -13.04 13.65 -7.30
N TYR A 48 -12.79 12.60 -6.52
CA TYR A 48 -12.10 12.72 -5.24
C TYR A 48 -10.57 12.62 -5.37
N GLU A 49 -10.09 11.65 -6.16
CA GLU A 49 -8.65 11.40 -6.38
C GLU A 49 -7.83 11.32 -5.07
N ASP A 50 -8.45 10.83 -4.00
CA ASP A 50 -7.88 10.79 -2.65
C ASP A 50 -8.40 9.56 -1.88
N VAL A 51 -7.59 8.50 -1.85
CA VAL A 51 -7.91 7.24 -1.14
C VAL A 51 -8.19 7.42 0.34
N THR A 52 -7.62 8.47 0.96
CA THR A 52 -7.77 8.71 2.40
C THR A 52 -9.22 9.00 2.77
N ARG A 53 -10.01 9.57 1.85
CA ARG A 53 -11.44 9.80 2.04
C ARG A 53 -12.22 8.49 2.24
N GLY A 54 -11.90 7.47 1.45
CA GLY A 54 -12.48 6.14 1.58
C GLY A 54 -12.10 5.48 2.91
N VAL A 55 -10.83 5.63 3.31
CA VAL A 55 -10.34 5.15 4.61
C VAL A 55 -11.07 5.82 5.77
N LEU A 56 -11.17 7.15 5.78
CA LEU A 56 -11.83 7.91 6.85
C LEU A 56 -13.32 7.55 6.94
N ASN A 57 -13.99 7.37 5.81
CA ASN A 57 -15.39 6.95 5.78
C ASN A 57 -15.57 5.53 6.32
N ALA A 58 -14.68 4.59 5.97
CA ALA A 58 -14.72 3.23 6.49
C ALA A 58 -14.43 3.19 8.01
N PHE A 59 -13.56 4.07 8.51
CA PHE A 59 -13.36 4.24 9.96
C PHE A 59 -14.61 4.74 10.65
N ARG A 60 -15.30 5.74 10.11
CA ARG A 60 -16.55 6.26 10.71
C ARG A 60 -17.60 5.18 10.88
N GLU A 61 -17.77 4.27 9.91
CA GLU A 61 -18.70 3.15 10.07
C GLU A 61 -18.26 2.20 11.20
N VAL A 62 -16.96 1.95 11.38
CA VAL A 62 -16.46 1.21 12.54
C VAL A 62 -16.78 1.94 13.85
N GLU A 63 -16.59 3.27 13.90
CA GLU A 63 -16.92 4.09 15.07
C GLU A 63 -18.43 4.01 15.41
N GLU A 64 -19.30 4.08 14.39
CA GLU A 64 -20.76 3.97 14.53
C GLU A 64 -21.20 2.58 15.04
N LEU A 65 -20.59 1.52 14.52
CA LEU A 65 -20.93 0.13 14.90
C LEU A 65 -20.44 -0.25 16.30
N THR A 66 -19.37 0.36 16.80
CA THR A 66 -18.70 -0.04 18.05
C THR A 66 -18.83 0.98 19.18
N GLY A 67 -19.09 2.25 18.85
CA GLY A 67 -19.00 3.37 19.78
C GLY A 67 -17.57 3.70 20.22
N ILE A 68 -16.55 3.15 19.54
CA ILE A 68 -15.14 3.47 19.78
C ILE A 68 -14.77 4.65 18.88
N THR A 69 -14.27 5.74 19.46
CA THR A 69 -13.73 6.90 18.73
C THR A 69 -12.31 6.60 18.28
N ILE A 70 -12.10 6.48 16.97
CA ILE A 70 -10.83 6.21 16.29
C ILE A 70 -10.21 7.52 15.76
N LEU A 71 -11.04 8.48 15.35
CA LEU A 71 -10.61 9.71 14.68
C LEU A 71 -10.80 10.96 15.56
N ASP A 72 -9.85 11.88 15.46
CA ASP A 72 -9.99 13.29 15.83
C ASP A 72 -9.93 14.12 14.55
N GLY A 73 -11.12 14.46 14.02
CA GLY A 73 -11.26 15.00 12.67
C GLY A 73 -10.84 13.98 11.61
N GLU A 74 -9.68 14.21 10.98
CA GLU A 74 -9.08 13.33 9.98
C GLU A 74 -7.83 12.59 10.52
N THR A 75 -7.47 12.82 11.78
CA THR A 75 -6.27 12.23 12.39
C THR A 75 -6.64 11.01 13.23
N ILE A 76 -5.91 9.91 13.08
CA ILE A 76 -6.11 8.72 13.91
C ILE A 76 -5.59 8.99 15.32
N ILE A 77 -6.42 8.76 16.33
CA ILE A 77 -6.05 8.87 17.74
C ILE A 77 -5.16 7.69 18.11
N LYS A 78 -3.87 7.95 18.36
CA LYS A 78 -2.89 6.96 18.82
C LYS A 78 -2.01 7.51 19.95
N PRO A 79 -1.58 6.68 20.91
CA PRO A 79 -2.02 5.30 21.14
C PRO A 79 -3.47 5.23 21.66
N LYS A 80 -3.99 4.02 21.94
CA LYS A 80 -5.24 3.83 22.68
C LYS A 80 -5.17 4.63 24.00
N LYS A 81 -6.17 5.46 24.26
CA LYS A 81 -6.28 6.27 25.49
C LYS A 81 -7.08 5.55 26.57
N ASP A 82 -8.18 4.92 26.17
CA ASP A 82 -9.11 4.20 27.05
C ASP A 82 -9.93 3.16 26.26
N GLU A 83 -10.91 2.54 26.92
CA GLU A 83 -11.75 1.49 26.32
C GLU A 83 -12.58 1.96 25.12
N LYS A 84 -12.85 3.26 24.98
CA LYS A 84 -13.66 3.80 23.88
C LYS A 84 -12.91 4.78 22.98
N THR A 85 -11.62 5.01 23.20
CA THR A 85 -10.89 6.05 22.47
C THR A 85 -9.50 5.60 22.02
N GLY A 86 -9.25 5.76 20.72
CA GLY A 86 -7.96 5.54 20.08
C GLY A 86 -7.61 4.08 19.83
N VAL A 87 -6.56 3.87 19.04
CA VAL A 87 -5.99 2.59 18.64
C VAL A 87 -4.48 2.58 18.90
N ASP A 88 -3.89 1.41 19.10
CA ASP A 88 -2.44 1.32 19.34
C ASP A 88 -1.64 1.43 18.03
N ILE A 89 -2.16 0.83 16.97
CA ILE A 89 -1.53 0.85 15.65
C ILE A 89 -2.59 0.88 14.54
N TYR A 90 -2.20 1.50 13.42
CA TYR A 90 -2.94 1.42 12.16
C TYR A 90 -2.03 0.84 11.09
N VAL A 91 -2.55 -0.14 10.35
CA VAL A 91 -1.88 -0.78 9.21
C VAL A 91 -2.79 -0.72 7.99
N SER A 92 -2.21 -0.71 6.79
CA SER A 92 -2.98 -0.61 5.56
C SER A 92 -2.38 -1.48 4.46
N THR A 93 -3.27 -2.06 3.65
CA THR A 93 -2.99 -2.62 2.34
C THR A 93 -3.78 -1.84 1.31
N SER A 94 -3.22 -1.66 0.11
CA SER A 94 -3.92 -0.96 -0.97
C SER A 94 -3.55 -1.58 -2.31
N SER A 95 -4.59 -1.88 -3.09
CA SER A 95 -4.52 -2.22 -4.52
C SER A 95 -5.27 -1.19 -5.39
N ALA A 96 -5.85 -0.17 -4.77
CA ALA A 96 -6.75 0.78 -5.40
C ALA A 96 -6.08 1.69 -6.44
N GLY A 97 -4.79 1.98 -6.31
CA GLY A 97 -4.04 2.80 -7.27
C GLY A 97 -3.70 2.11 -8.60
N GLY A 98 -4.16 0.87 -8.80
CA GLY A 98 -3.66 -0.01 -9.85
C GLY A 98 -2.35 -0.69 -9.44
N GLY A 99 -1.82 -1.55 -10.32
CA GLY A 99 -0.53 -2.18 -10.08
C GLY A 99 0.61 -1.19 -10.29
N LEU A 100 1.62 -1.24 -9.42
CA LEU A 100 2.79 -0.36 -9.46
C LEU A 100 3.47 -0.44 -10.83
N GLN A 101 3.43 0.63 -11.63
CA GLN A 101 3.99 0.63 -12.97
C GLN A 101 5.50 0.83 -12.90
N MET A 102 6.25 -0.19 -13.30
CA MET A 102 7.69 -0.28 -13.08
C MET A 102 8.46 -0.38 -14.38
N LEU A 103 9.50 0.44 -14.52
CA LEU A 103 10.55 0.22 -15.50
C LEU A 103 11.68 -0.57 -14.86
N VAL A 104 12.09 -1.67 -15.48
CA VAL A 104 13.21 -2.48 -14.98
C VAL A 104 14.45 -2.18 -15.82
N CYS A 105 15.56 -1.86 -15.16
CA CYS A 105 16.85 -1.61 -15.80
C CYS A 105 17.87 -2.62 -15.30
N GLY A 106 18.58 -3.30 -16.21
CA GLY A 106 19.66 -4.21 -15.83
C GLY A 106 20.98 -3.99 -16.56
N VAL A 107 22.04 -4.64 -16.10
CA VAL A 107 23.35 -4.58 -16.79
C VAL A 107 23.31 -5.39 -18.09
N VAL A 108 22.79 -6.61 -18.03
CA VAL A 108 22.70 -7.54 -19.16
C VAL A 108 21.25 -7.96 -19.34
N LYS A 109 20.72 -7.77 -20.55
CA LYS A 109 19.30 -8.01 -20.86
C LYS A 109 18.83 -9.42 -20.48
N SER A 110 19.59 -10.44 -20.87
CA SER A 110 19.28 -11.87 -20.68
C SER A 110 19.69 -12.44 -19.32
N MET A 111 20.12 -11.61 -18.37
CA MET A 111 20.53 -12.06 -17.04
C MET A 111 19.92 -11.18 -15.96
N THR A 112 20.54 -10.04 -15.65
CA THR A 112 20.12 -9.18 -14.54
C THR A 112 18.80 -8.48 -14.82
N ALA A 113 18.59 -8.00 -16.04
CA ALA A 113 17.35 -7.32 -16.40
C ALA A 113 16.16 -8.30 -16.45
N GLU A 114 16.34 -9.46 -17.08
CA GLU A 114 15.30 -10.50 -17.16
C GLU A 114 14.96 -11.08 -15.78
N SER A 115 15.97 -11.37 -14.96
CA SER A 115 15.76 -11.87 -13.59
C SER A 115 14.98 -10.86 -12.73
N ALA A 116 15.37 -9.59 -12.79
CA ALA A 116 14.67 -8.51 -12.08
C ALA A 116 13.23 -8.30 -12.57
N ALA A 117 13.00 -8.42 -13.88
CA ALA A 117 11.66 -8.34 -14.43
C ALA A 117 10.76 -9.49 -13.94
N ARG A 118 11.29 -10.72 -13.88
CA ARG A 118 10.56 -11.87 -13.32
C ARG A 118 10.26 -11.67 -11.82
N ALA A 119 11.21 -11.14 -11.05
CA ALA A 119 11.00 -10.82 -9.64
C ALA A 119 9.94 -9.73 -9.45
N ALA A 120 9.98 -8.66 -10.26
CA ALA A 120 9.00 -7.57 -10.22
C ALA A 120 7.58 -8.05 -10.57
N LEU A 121 7.43 -8.86 -11.63
CA LEU A 121 6.16 -9.49 -11.98
C LEU A 121 5.65 -10.41 -10.87
N GLY A 122 6.54 -11.21 -10.28
CA GLY A 122 6.20 -12.09 -9.16
C GLY A 122 5.75 -11.32 -7.91
N ALA A 123 6.25 -10.10 -7.71
CA ALA A 123 5.83 -9.19 -6.64
C ALA A 123 4.53 -8.43 -6.96
N GLY A 124 3.92 -8.62 -8.15
CA GLY A 124 2.68 -7.97 -8.55
C GLY A 124 2.84 -6.59 -9.20
N ALA A 125 4.06 -6.20 -9.59
CA ALA A 125 4.28 -4.97 -10.34
C ALA A 125 3.85 -5.11 -11.81
N ILE A 126 3.43 -4.00 -12.43
CA ILE A 126 3.20 -3.91 -13.88
C ILE A 126 4.52 -3.50 -14.52
N VAL A 127 5.28 -4.46 -15.02
CA VAL A 127 6.54 -4.18 -15.73
C VAL A 127 6.23 -3.56 -17.09
N MET A 128 6.45 -2.25 -17.22
CA MET A 128 6.14 -1.49 -18.43
C MET A 128 7.12 -1.80 -19.56
N GLU A 129 8.39 -1.94 -19.22
CA GLU A 129 9.49 -2.21 -20.15
C GLU A 129 10.74 -2.67 -19.39
N VAL A 130 11.63 -3.35 -20.09
CA VAL A 130 12.94 -3.77 -19.59
C VAL A 130 14.03 -3.13 -20.46
N ILE A 131 14.89 -2.31 -19.86
CA ILE A 131 16.08 -1.75 -20.50
C ILE A 131 17.34 -2.39 -19.94
N ALA A 132 18.38 -2.47 -20.76
CA ALA A 132 19.68 -2.93 -20.29
C ALA A 132 20.81 -2.17 -20.95
N SER A 133 22.00 -2.17 -20.35
CA SER A 133 23.18 -1.50 -20.93
C SER A 133 23.47 -2.00 -22.34
N ASN A 134 23.22 -3.28 -22.62
CA ASN A 134 23.41 -3.94 -23.91
C ASN A 134 22.13 -4.13 -24.74
N ASP A 135 21.06 -3.35 -24.50
CA ASP A 135 19.77 -3.52 -25.19
C ASP A 135 19.71 -2.93 -26.61
N GLY A 136 20.82 -2.37 -27.12
CA GLY A 136 20.94 -1.85 -28.48
C GLY A 136 20.35 -0.45 -28.70
N ARG A 137 19.64 0.11 -27.72
CA ARG A 137 19.09 1.47 -27.81
C ARG A 137 20.16 2.52 -27.52
N MET A 138 20.14 3.61 -28.26
CA MET A 138 20.98 4.79 -27.99
C MET A 138 20.53 5.49 -26.70
N PRO A 139 21.42 6.23 -26.02
CA PRO A 139 21.07 6.91 -24.77
C PRO A 139 19.84 7.83 -24.87
N HIS A 140 19.67 8.58 -25.96
CA HIS A 140 18.52 9.47 -26.12
C HIS A 140 17.21 8.70 -26.33
N GLU A 141 17.22 7.55 -27.01
CA GLU A 141 16.05 6.69 -27.18
C GLU A 141 15.57 6.12 -25.84
N ARG A 142 16.52 5.76 -24.95
CA ARG A 142 16.21 5.32 -23.59
C ARG A 142 15.56 6.44 -22.77
N VAL A 143 16.09 7.66 -22.88
CA VAL A 143 15.51 8.83 -22.20
C VAL A 143 14.10 9.13 -22.71
N GLU A 144 13.90 9.10 -24.03
CA GLU A 144 12.58 9.32 -24.65
C GLU A 144 11.57 8.24 -24.23
N LEU A 145 11.99 6.97 -24.21
CA LEU A 145 11.20 5.86 -23.72
C LEU A 145 10.75 6.07 -22.27
N ILE A 146 11.66 6.45 -21.35
CA ILE A 146 11.33 6.73 -19.94
C ILE A 146 10.29 7.85 -19.86
N ARG A 147 10.49 8.94 -20.61
CA ARG A 147 9.57 10.10 -20.62
C ARG A 147 8.19 9.75 -21.17
N ARG A 148 8.12 8.82 -22.14
CA ARG A 148 6.86 8.34 -22.72
C ARG A 148 6.13 7.40 -21.77
N LEU A 149 6.85 6.46 -21.15
CA LEU A 149 6.27 5.48 -20.25
C LEU A 149 5.79 6.10 -18.94
N ARG A 150 6.51 7.09 -18.40
CA ARG A 150 6.22 7.70 -17.09
C ARG A 150 6.03 6.65 -15.98
N PRO A 151 7.02 5.77 -15.74
CA PRO A 151 6.90 4.75 -14.70
C PRO A 151 6.79 5.38 -13.31
N ASP A 152 6.01 4.76 -12.42
CA ASP A 152 5.92 5.14 -11.00
C ASP A 152 7.23 4.82 -10.26
N MET A 153 7.93 3.76 -10.70
CA MET A 153 9.16 3.28 -10.10
C MET A 153 10.15 2.78 -11.16
N ILE A 154 11.45 3.01 -10.92
CA ILE A 154 12.53 2.40 -11.70
C ILE A 154 13.28 1.40 -10.81
N LEU A 155 13.27 0.12 -11.18
CA LEU A 155 14.04 -0.93 -10.53
C LEU A 155 15.38 -1.08 -11.24
N LEU A 156 16.49 -0.77 -10.55
CA LEU A 156 17.84 -0.96 -11.06
C LEU A 156 18.40 -2.28 -10.52
N ALA A 157 18.71 -3.21 -11.42
CA ALA A 157 19.24 -4.52 -11.09
C ALA A 157 20.63 -4.72 -11.70
N GLY A 158 21.62 -4.94 -10.87
CA GLY A 158 23.00 -5.09 -11.30
C GLY A 158 23.90 -5.46 -10.14
N GLY A 159 25.13 -5.77 -10.48
CA GLY A 159 26.10 -6.36 -9.57
C GLY A 159 26.98 -7.31 -10.36
N VAL A 160 28.24 -7.39 -9.95
CA VAL A 160 29.23 -8.32 -10.49
C VAL A 160 29.46 -9.40 -9.44
N ASP A 161 29.26 -10.64 -9.85
CA ASP A 161 30.38 -11.59 -9.80
C ASP A 161 31.06 -11.54 -11.17
#